data_AF-Q970S4-F1
#
_entry.id   AF-Q970S4-F1
#
_cell.length_a   1.000
_cell.length_b   1.000
_cell.length_c   1.000
_cell.angle_alpha   90.00
_cell.angle_beta   90.00
_cell.angle_gamma   90.00
#
_symmetry.space_group_name_H-M   'P 1'
#
loop_
_entity.id
_entity.type
_entity.pdbx_description
1 polymer ?
#
loop_
_entity_poly.entity_id
_entity_poly.type
_entity_poly.pdbx_seq_one_letter_code
_entity_poly.pdbx_strand_id
1 'polypeptide(L)'
;MKLQGIDISSILKPEAKYVILTKKFVSSLAEDYPDFISYNEMGIKLRELIVVSKKGMYTGYKYSITANKDGGLTSLIDDDKVIIALRAKKLEKFLTAELRFLGFKKDNLDKILILHDVPVIGNNREELINDIKEYLKLWNGIEISDLPAIVKPEYKTPVKGKILDVDYADLAFTV
;
A
#
# COMPACT_ATOMS: atom_id res chain seq x y z
N MET A 1 -6.34 4.79 -11.34
CA MET A 1 -5.59 6.01 -11.72
C MET A 1 -4.15 5.66 -12.03
N LYS A 2 -3.50 6.32 -13.00
CA LYS A 2 -2.09 6.08 -13.31
C LYS A 2 -1.21 7.32 -13.11
N LEU A 3 0.00 7.13 -12.58
CA LEU A 3 1.06 8.13 -12.53
C LEU A 3 2.33 7.55 -13.16
N GLN A 4 2.93 8.27 -14.12
CA GLN A 4 4.11 7.82 -14.88
C GLN A 4 3.99 6.39 -15.45
N GLY A 5 2.77 6.03 -15.88
CA GLY A 5 2.43 4.72 -16.44
C GLY A 5 2.15 3.62 -15.42
N ILE A 6 2.27 3.88 -14.12
CA ILE A 6 1.98 2.92 -13.04
C ILE A 6 0.58 3.11 -12.52
N ASP A 7 -0.18 2.02 -12.38
CA ASP A 7 -1.47 2.04 -11.68
C ASP A 7 -1.24 2.16 -10.17
N ILE A 8 -1.63 3.30 -9.58
CA ILE A 8 -1.47 3.58 -8.15
C ILE A 8 -2.78 3.45 -7.37
N SER A 9 -3.81 2.83 -7.94
CA SER A 9 -5.14 2.82 -7.34
C SER A 9 -5.16 2.22 -5.93
N SER A 10 -4.32 1.23 -5.63
CA SER A 10 -4.28 0.58 -4.30
C SER A 10 -3.89 1.51 -3.15
N ILE A 11 -3.17 2.60 -3.41
CA ILE A 11 -2.81 3.58 -2.38
C ILE A 11 -3.86 4.69 -2.25
N LEU A 12 -4.90 4.67 -3.08
CA LEU A 12 -5.97 5.67 -3.07
C LEU A 12 -7.10 5.23 -2.15
N LYS A 13 -7.58 6.18 -1.36
CA LYS A 13 -8.80 6.11 -0.55
C LYS A 13 -9.40 7.52 -0.42
N PRO A 14 -10.68 7.68 -0.06
CA PRO A 14 -11.32 9.00 0.05
C PRO A 14 -10.56 10.01 0.95
N GLU A 15 -9.87 9.50 1.95
CA GLU A 15 -9.07 10.25 2.92
C GLU A 15 -7.69 10.65 2.38
N ALA A 16 -7.24 10.07 1.26
CA ALA A 16 -5.98 10.42 0.63
C ALA A 16 -6.09 11.76 -0.10
N LYS A 17 -5.16 12.67 0.19
CA LYS A 17 -5.15 14.05 -0.30
C LYS A 17 -3.90 14.35 -1.12
N TYR A 18 -2.81 13.67 -0.80
CA TYR A 18 -1.56 13.79 -1.52
C TYR A 18 -1.00 12.41 -1.83
N VAL A 19 -0.34 12.30 -2.97
CA VAL A 19 0.58 11.21 -3.29
C VAL A 19 1.95 11.80 -3.50
N ILE A 20 2.96 11.30 -2.79
CA ILE A 20 4.35 11.67 -3.00
C ILE A 20 5.04 10.52 -3.72
N LEU A 21 5.75 10.83 -4.81
CA LEU A 21 6.59 9.88 -5.51
C LEU A 21 8.05 10.10 -5.09
N THR A 22 8.62 9.15 -4.38
CA THR A 22 10.00 9.17 -3.86
C THR A 22 10.73 7.87 -4.20
N LYS A 23 11.89 7.65 -3.58
CA LYS A 23 12.59 6.36 -3.58
C LYS A 23 12.58 5.77 -2.17
N LYS A 24 12.51 4.44 -2.09
CA LYS A 24 12.61 3.71 -0.83
C LYS A 24 13.62 2.57 -0.95
N PHE A 25 14.53 2.52 0.02
CA PHE A 25 15.47 1.42 0.15
C PHE A 25 14.74 0.16 0.63
N VAL A 26 14.77 -0.89 -0.19
CA VAL A 26 14.20 -2.20 0.16
C VAL A 26 15.33 -3.10 0.62
N SER A 27 15.49 -3.26 1.94
CA SER A 27 16.63 -3.96 2.54
C SER A 27 16.80 -5.39 2.06
N SER A 28 15.71 -6.11 1.79
CA SER A 28 15.76 -7.48 1.28
C SER A 28 16.31 -7.60 -0.15
N LEU A 29 16.36 -6.49 -0.88
CA LEU A 29 16.88 -6.40 -2.25
C LEU A 29 18.17 -5.55 -2.33
N ALA A 30 18.57 -4.93 -1.21
CA ALA A 30 19.72 -4.04 -1.09
C ALA A 30 19.77 -2.90 -2.13
N GLU A 31 18.61 -2.35 -2.51
CA GLU A 31 18.51 -1.32 -3.55
C GLU A 31 17.31 -0.37 -3.31
N ASP A 32 17.37 0.83 -3.91
CA ASP A 32 16.30 1.81 -3.94
C ASP A 32 15.33 1.61 -5.10
N TYR A 33 14.02 1.64 -4.80
CA TYR A 33 12.96 1.53 -5.78
C TYR A 33 11.99 2.71 -5.73
N PRO A 34 11.33 3.07 -6.84
CA PRO A 34 10.28 4.08 -6.84
C PRO A 34 9.15 3.70 -5.87
N ASP A 35 8.72 4.67 -5.07
CA ASP A 35 7.73 4.49 -4.02
C ASP A 35 6.67 5.59 -4.14
N PHE A 36 5.41 5.18 -4.30
CA PHE A 36 4.25 6.06 -4.28
C PHE A 36 3.60 5.99 -2.90
N ILE A 37 3.60 7.09 -2.18
CA ILE A 37 3.11 7.16 -0.80
C ILE A 37 1.88 8.06 -0.75
N SER A 38 0.76 7.55 -0.25
CA SER A 38 -0.42 8.37 -0.01
C SER A 38 -0.46 8.93 1.41
N TYR A 39 -0.91 10.18 1.52
CA TYR A 39 -1.05 10.91 2.77
C TYR A 39 -2.45 11.52 2.88
N ASN A 40 -2.95 11.63 4.10
CA ASN A 40 -4.16 12.40 4.38
C ASN A 40 -3.87 13.91 4.48
N GLU A 41 -4.93 14.69 4.76
CA GLU A 41 -4.88 16.14 4.98
C GLU A 41 -3.92 16.56 6.11
N MET A 42 -3.73 15.70 7.12
CA MET A 42 -2.86 15.93 8.27
C MET A 42 -1.40 15.51 8.03
N GLY A 43 -1.05 15.02 6.83
CA GLY A 43 0.28 14.49 6.54
C GLY A 43 0.57 13.12 7.16
N ILE A 44 -0.45 12.40 7.62
CA ILE A 44 -0.32 11.02 8.09
C ILE A 44 -0.24 10.09 6.87
N LYS A 45 0.79 9.26 6.85
CA LYS A 45 1.00 8.23 5.83
C LYS A 45 -0.10 7.17 5.92
N LEU A 46 -0.75 6.89 4.80
CA LEU A 46 -1.82 5.90 4.71
C LEU A 46 -1.28 4.60 4.10
N ARG A 47 -0.77 4.67 2.86
CA ARG A 47 -0.35 3.49 2.09
C ARG A 47 0.84 3.80 1.21
N GLU A 48 1.59 2.77 0.87
CA GLU A 48 2.75 2.84 -0.02
C GLU A 48 2.66 1.79 -1.12
N LEU A 49 3.10 2.13 -2.32
CA LEU A 49 3.28 1.19 -3.43
C LEU A 49 4.69 1.34 -3.98
N ILE A 50 5.52 0.36 -3.65
CA ILE A 50 6.90 0.26 -4.12
C ILE A 50 6.87 -0.56 -5.42
N VAL A 51 7.44 -0.01 -6.49
CA VAL A 51 7.48 -0.64 -7.81
C VAL A 51 8.87 -1.21 -8.08
N VAL A 52 9.03 -2.51 -7.87
CA VAL A 52 10.34 -3.19 -7.96
C VAL A 52 10.74 -3.42 -9.42
N SER A 53 9.78 -3.72 -10.29
CA SER A 53 10.05 -4.05 -11.70
C SER A 53 10.47 -2.89 -12.59
N LYS A 54 10.32 -1.64 -12.13
CA LYS A 54 10.64 -0.45 -12.94
C LYS A 54 11.63 0.45 -12.23
N LYS A 55 12.87 0.46 -12.73
CA LYS A 55 13.92 1.41 -12.34
C LYS A 55 13.82 2.67 -13.22
N GLY A 56 14.18 3.84 -12.69
CA GLY A 56 14.28 5.08 -13.48
C GLY A 56 12.99 5.90 -13.62
N MET A 57 12.11 5.92 -12.62
CA MET A 57 11.03 6.91 -12.55
C MET A 57 11.54 8.27 -12.05
N TYR A 58 10.91 9.35 -12.50
CA TYR A 58 11.20 10.69 -11.99
C TYR A 58 10.55 10.86 -10.63
N THR A 59 11.36 10.96 -9.58
CA THR A 59 10.92 11.12 -8.20
C THR A 59 11.02 12.57 -7.73
N GLY A 60 10.50 12.87 -6.54
CA GLY A 60 10.48 14.22 -5.97
C GLY A 60 9.24 15.03 -6.34
N TYR A 61 8.13 14.36 -6.66
CA TYR A 61 6.86 15.03 -6.98
C TYR A 61 5.82 14.77 -5.90
N LYS A 62 5.02 15.79 -5.63
CA LYS A 62 3.82 15.74 -4.80
C LYS A 62 2.61 16.00 -5.69
N TYR A 63 1.66 15.07 -5.68
CA TYR A 63 0.42 15.13 -6.45
C TYR A 63 -0.73 15.37 -5.48
N SER A 64 -1.40 16.50 -5.57
CA SER A 64 -2.67 16.73 -4.88
C SER A 64 -3.76 15.95 -5.61
N ILE A 65 -4.53 15.14 -4.88
CA ILE A 65 -5.48 14.20 -5.46
C ILE A 65 -6.81 14.16 -4.73
N THR A 66 -7.83 13.66 -5.41
CA THR A 66 -9.07 13.17 -4.79
C THR A 66 -9.39 11.79 -5.33
N ALA A 67 -9.92 10.93 -4.47
CA ALA A 67 -10.43 9.60 -4.83
C ALA A 67 -11.84 9.42 -4.29
N ASN A 68 -12.71 8.80 -5.08
CA ASN A 68 -14.10 8.58 -4.69
C ASN A 68 -14.32 7.31 -3.85
N LYS A 69 -13.38 6.36 -3.88
CA LYS A 69 -13.44 5.06 -3.20
C LYS A 69 -12.04 4.55 -2.88
N ASP A 70 -11.97 3.56 -1.99
CA ASP A 70 -10.77 2.77 -1.71
C ASP A 70 -10.41 1.90 -2.92
N GLY A 71 -9.14 1.86 -3.31
CA GLY A 71 -8.68 1.07 -4.46
C GLY A 71 -8.27 -0.36 -4.19
N GLY A 72 -8.31 -0.81 -2.94
CA GLY A 72 -8.07 -2.20 -2.59
C GLY A 72 -6.76 -2.74 -3.16
N LEU A 73 -6.81 -3.93 -3.77
CA LEU A 73 -5.65 -4.56 -4.43
C LEU A 73 -5.53 -4.26 -5.94
N THR A 74 -6.20 -3.21 -6.44
CA THR A 74 -6.27 -2.91 -7.88
C THR A 74 -4.89 -2.78 -8.55
N SER A 75 -3.87 -2.25 -7.87
CA SER A 75 -2.52 -2.11 -8.42
C SER A 75 -1.77 -3.46 -8.56
N LEU A 76 -2.26 -4.52 -7.91
CA LEU A 76 -1.65 -5.86 -7.87
C LEU A 76 -2.41 -6.90 -8.72
N ILE A 77 -3.49 -6.49 -9.39
CA ILE A 77 -4.37 -7.39 -10.15
C ILE A 77 -3.72 -8.10 -11.34
N ASP A 78 -2.68 -7.50 -11.92
CA ASP A 78 -1.94 -8.08 -13.04
C ASP A 78 -0.76 -8.95 -12.55
N ASP A 79 -0.65 -9.17 -11.23
CA ASP A 79 0.32 -10.06 -10.59
C ASP A 79 -0.26 -11.49 -10.51
N ASP A 80 0.59 -12.50 -10.69
CA ASP A 80 0.18 -13.90 -10.73
C ASP A 80 -0.21 -14.43 -9.33
N LYS A 81 0.46 -13.91 -8.30
CA LYS A 81 0.21 -14.21 -6.89
C LYS A 81 0.60 -13.04 -6.00
N VAL A 82 -0.08 -12.90 -4.87
CA VAL A 82 0.21 -11.91 -3.83
C VAL A 82 0.42 -12.63 -2.51
N ILE A 83 1.57 -12.41 -1.87
CA ILE A 83 1.85 -12.89 -0.51
C ILE A 83 1.48 -11.79 0.47
N ILE A 84 0.58 -12.09 1.40
CA ILE A 84 0.20 -11.21 2.50
C ILE A 84 1.09 -11.53 3.70
N ALA A 85 1.83 -10.52 4.16
CA ALA A 85 2.68 -10.60 5.33
C ALA A 85 2.29 -9.53 6.35
N LEU A 86 2.53 -9.84 7.62
CA LEU A 86 2.22 -8.98 8.76
C LEU A 86 3.50 -8.44 9.38
N ARG A 87 3.52 -7.14 9.69
CA ARG A 87 4.46 -6.57 10.64
C ARG A 87 3.70 -6.05 11.85
N ALA A 88 3.69 -6.83 12.92
CA ALA A 88 3.11 -6.40 14.19
C ALA A 88 3.97 -5.30 14.85
N LYS A 89 3.31 -4.35 15.50
CA LYS A 89 3.91 -3.29 16.31
C LYS A 89 3.27 -3.31 17.68
N LYS A 90 4.07 -3.14 18.73
CA LYS A 90 3.57 -3.00 20.09
C LYS A 90 3.36 -1.51 20.40
N LEU A 91 2.15 -1.15 20.80
CA LEU A 91 1.79 0.17 21.28
C LEU A 91 1.39 0.05 22.75
N GLU A 92 2.34 0.32 23.65
CA GLU A 92 2.20 0.13 25.10
C GLU A 92 1.72 -1.29 25.47
N LYS A 93 0.43 -1.44 25.77
CA LYS A 93 -0.21 -2.71 26.14
C LYS A 93 -0.88 -3.43 24.97
N PHE A 94 -1.04 -2.76 23.84
CA PHE A 94 -1.74 -3.27 22.68
C PHE A 94 -0.78 -3.66 21.55
N LEU A 95 -1.28 -4.46 20.62
CA LEU A 95 -0.62 -4.79 19.36
C LEU A 95 -1.42 -4.19 18.21
N THR A 96 -0.71 -3.61 17.25
CA THR A 96 -1.25 -3.16 15.97
C THR A 96 -0.40 -3.74 14.84
N ALA A 97 -0.75 -3.42 13.59
CA ALA A 97 -0.22 -4.09 12.42
C ALA A 97 -0.01 -3.14 11.24
N GLU A 98 1.06 -3.37 10.50
CA GLU A 98 1.14 -3.02 9.09
C GLU A 98 0.95 -4.29 8.26
N LEU A 99 0.16 -4.19 7.19
CA LEU A 99 0.02 -5.28 6.22
C LEU A 99 0.88 -5.00 5.00
N ARG A 100 1.56 -6.03 4.52
CA ARG A 100 2.39 -5.98 3.33
C ARG A 100 1.89 -7.00 2.32
N PHE A 101 1.68 -6.56 1.10
CA PHE A 101 1.24 -7.38 -0.02
C PHE A 101 2.37 -7.40 -1.04
N LEU A 102 3.01 -8.56 -1.19
CA LEU A 102 4.11 -8.79 -2.10
C LEU A 102 3.55 -9.38 -3.40
N GLY A 103 3.45 -8.57 -4.45
CA GLY A 103 2.94 -8.98 -5.75
C GLY A 103 4.05 -9.58 -6.61
N PHE A 104 3.82 -10.78 -7.15
CA PHE A 104 4.78 -11.49 -7.99
C PHE A 104 4.24 -11.69 -9.40
N LYS A 105 5.09 -11.46 -10.39
CA LYS A 105 4.81 -11.68 -11.81
C LYS A 105 5.92 -12.52 -12.43
N LYS A 106 5.55 -13.66 -13.05
CA LYS A 106 6.49 -14.67 -13.56
C LYS A 106 7.54 -15.03 -12.51
N ASP A 107 7.09 -15.30 -11.28
CA ASP A 107 7.89 -15.60 -10.09
C ASP A 107 8.92 -14.54 -9.64
N ASN A 108 8.93 -13.36 -10.26
CA ASN A 108 9.72 -12.23 -9.82
C ASN A 108 8.87 -11.25 -9.00
N LEU A 109 9.44 -10.66 -7.96
CA LEU A 109 8.77 -9.62 -7.18
C LEU A 109 8.57 -8.39 -8.07
N ASP A 110 7.31 -8.00 -8.27
CA ASP A 110 6.92 -6.89 -9.15
C ASP A 110 6.62 -5.63 -8.36
N LYS A 111 5.80 -5.75 -7.31
CA LYS A 111 5.35 -4.63 -6.48
C LYS A 111 5.23 -5.02 -5.00
N ILE A 112 5.34 -4.03 -4.13
CA ILE A 112 5.05 -4.16 -2.70
C ILE A 112 4.04 -3.08 -2.34
N LEU A 113 2.84 -3.49 -1.91
CA LEU A 113 1.85 -2.59 -1.32
C LEU A 113 1.94 -2.69 0.20
N ILE A 114 2.03 -1.55 0.89
CA ILE A 114 2.05 -1.49 2.35
C ILE A 114 0.85 -0.68 2.83
N LEU A 115 0.10 -1.23 3.77
CA LEU A 115 -0.99 -0.54 4.46
C LEU A 115 -0.50 -0.15 5.86
N HIS A 116 -0.46 1.14 6.13
CA HIS A 116 -0.17 1.70 7.46
C HIS A 116 -1.46 2.00 8.23
N ASP A 117 -2.58 2.13 7.51
CA ASP A 117 -3.89 2.53 8.01
C ASP A 117 -4.79 1.34 8.37
N VAL A 118 -4.22 0.24 8.86
CA VAL A 118 -4.96 -0.97 9.24
C VAL A 118 -5.63 -0.75 10.60
N PRO A 119 -6.97 -0.69 10.69
CA PRO A 119 -7.69 -0.30 11.91
C PRO A 119 -7.86 -1.48 12.88
N VAL A 120 -6.75 -2.14 13.23
CA VAL A 120 -6.76 -3.34 14.10
C VAL A 120 -5.91 -3.10 15.35
N ILE A 121 -6.46 -3.50 16.49
CA ILE A 121 -5.84 -3.38 17.81
C ILE A 121 -6.19 -4.65 18.60
N GLY A 122 -5.18 -5.48 18.88
CA GLY A 122 -5.35 -6.71 19.67
C GLY A 122 -4.57 -6.66 20.98
N ASN A 123 -5.04 -7.35 22.02
CA ASN A 123 -4.33 -7.50 23.29
C ASN A 123 -3.28 -8.61 23.24
N ASN A 124 -3.43 -9.54 22.31
CA ASN A 124 -2.51 -10.65 22.07
C ASN A 124 -2.41 -10.98 20.58
N ARG A 125 -1.53 -11.93 20.25
CA ARG A 125 -1.28 -12.33 18.85
C ARG A 125 -2.51 -12.93 18.18
N GLU A 126 -3.28 -13.75 18.89
CA GLU A 126 -4.43 -14.46 18.33
C GLU A 126 -5.56 -13.48 17.99
N GLU A 127 -5.89 -12.58 18.91
CA GLU A 127 -6.86 -11.50 18.70
C GLU A 127 -6.45 -10.62 17.51
N LEU A 128 -5.19 -10.17 17.47
CA LEU A 128 -4.68 -9.37 16.35
C LEU A 128 -4.83 -10.10 15.00
N ILE A 129 -4.50 -11.39 14.93
CA ILE A 129 -4.63 -12.16 13.69
C ILE A 129 -6.11 -12.30 13.28
N ASN A 130 -7.01 -12.53 14.23
CA ASN A 130 -8.44 -12.64 13.95
C ASN A 130 -9.03 -11.31 13.44
N ASP A 131 -8.69 -10.19 14.07
CA ASP A 131 -9.12 -8.86 13.62
C ASP A 131 -8.59 -8.53 12.23
N ILE A 132 -7.36 -8.94 11.91
CA ILE A 132 -6.79 -8.78 10.57
C ILE A 132 -7.56 -9.61 9.55
N LYS A 133 -7.93 -10.86 9.87
CA LYS A 133 -8.73 -11.71 8.97
C LYS A 133 -10.08 -11.06 8.68
N GLU A 134 -10.76 -10.55 9.70
CA GLU A 134 -12.03 -9.86 9.54
C GLU A 134 -11.88 -8.59 8.70
N TYR A 135 -10.86 -7.78 8.99
CA TYR A 135 -10.54 -6.60 8.19
C TYR A 135 -10.30 -6.94 6.71
N LEU A 136 -9.48 -7.96 6.40
CA LEU A 136 -9.19 -8.38 5.03
C LEU A 136 -10.44 -8.85 4.29
N LYS A 137 -11.33 -9.58 4.98
CA LYS A 137 -12.62 -10.02 4.46
C LYS A 137 -13.53 -8.83 4.15
N LEU A 138 -13.64 -7.86 5.06
CA LEU A 138 -14.48 -6.67 4.86
C LEU A 138 -13.92 -5.73 3.80
N TRP A 139 -12.60 -5.57 3.75
CA TRP A 139 -11.94 -4.59 2.90
C TRP A 139 -11.86 -5.02 1.42
N ASN A 140 -11.53 -6.29 1.15
CA ASN A 140 -11.36 -6.80 -0.21
C ASN A 140 -11.97 -8.19 -0.45
N GLY A 141 -12.80 -8.71 0.45
CA GLY A 141 -13.36 -10.05 0.32
C GLY A 141 -12.32 -11.17 0.46
N ILE A 142 -11.18 -10.88 1.08
CA ILE A 142 -10.07 -11.83 1.20
C ILE A 142 -10.31 -12.74 2.40
N GLU A 143 -10.56 -14.02 2.14
CA GLU A 143 -10.68 -15.05 3.17
C GLU A 143 -9.37 -15.84 3.29
N ILE A 144 -8.78 -15.83 4.49
CA ILE A 144 -7.52 -16.54 4.79
C ILE A 144 -7.63 -17.29 6.11
N SER A 145 -6.95 -18.44 6.21
CA SER A 145 -6.93 -19.26 7.42
C SER A 145 -5.86 -18.83 8.42
N ASP A 146 -4.72 -18.30 7.96
CA ASP A 146 -3.63 -17.79 8.80
C ASP A 146 -2.73 -16.80 8.00
N LEU A 147 -1.76 -16.18 8.67
CA LEU A 147 -0.72 -15.33 8.07
C LEU A 147 0.69 -15.91 8.30
N PRO A 148 1.57 -15.89 7.27
CA PRO A 148 1.37 -15.32 5.94
C PRO A 148 0.41 -16.13 5.07
N ALA A 149 -0.23 -15.47 4.11
CA ALA A 149 -1.18 -16.08 3.17
C ALA A 149 -0.82 -15.79 1.72
N ILE A 150 -1.20 -16.68 0.81
CA ILE A 150 -1.09 -16.46 -0.63
C ILE A 150 -2.50 -16.25 -1.18
N VAL A 151 -2.69 -15.16 -1.91
CA VAL A 151 -3.97 -14.83 -2.56
C VAL A 151 -3.72 -14.43 -4.01
N LYS A 152 -4.77 -14.52 -4.82
CA LYS A 152 -4.80 -13.92 -6.15
C LYS A 152 -5.85 -12.82 -6.13
N PRO A 153 -5.50 -11.55 -6.42
CA PRO A 153 -6.51 -10.53 -6.57
C PRO A 153 -7.41 -10.89 -7.76
N GLU A 154 -8.71 -10.84 -7.58
CA GLU A 154 -9.68 -11.28 -8.60
C GLU A 154 -10.35 -10.10 -9.33
N TYR A 155 -10.43 -8.93 -8.69
CA TYR A 155 -11.21 -7.80 -9.19
C TYR A 155 -10.42 -6.49 -9.17
N LYS A 156 -10.62 -5.67 -10.21
CA LYS A 156 -10.22 -4.25 -10.21
C LYS A 156 -11.32 -3.43 -9.53
N THR A 157 -10.97 -2.66 -8.51
CA THR A 157 -11.87 -1.64 -7.99
C THR A 157 -11.74 -0.38 -8.85
N PRO A 158 -12.82 0.05 -9.52
CA PRO A 158 -12.77 1.22 -10.40
C PRO A 158 -12.67 2.50 -9.56
N VAL A 159 -11.44 2.89 -9.21
CA VAL A 159 -11.16 4.16 -8.52
C VAL A 159 -11.08 5.29 -9.54
N LYS A 160 -11.99 6.27 -9.40
CA LYS A 160 -11.90 7.55 -10.10
C LYS A 160 -11.07 8.49 -9.25
N GLY A 161 -9.78 8.51 -9.53
CA GLY A 161 -8.84 9.48 -8.98
C GLY A 161 -8.66 10.67 -9.93
N LYS A 162 -8.60 11.90 -9.41
CA LYS A 162 -8.26 13.10 -10.18
C LYS A 162 -7.02 13.75 -9.60
N ILE A 163 -6.08 14.16 -10.47
CA ILE A 163 -4.97 15.05 -10.10
C ILE A 163 -5.53 16.47 -10.08
N LEU A 164 -5.38 17.13 -8.94
CA LEU A 164 -5.75 18.53 -8.77
C LEU A 164 -4.56 19.44 -9.07
N ASP A 165 -3.38 19.06 -8.60
CA ASP A 165 -2.15 19.85 -8.71
C ASP A 165 -0.90 18.97 -8.64
N VAL A 166 0.22 19.49 -9.15
CA VAL A 166 1.53 18.81 -9.14
C VAL A 166 2.62 19.79 -8.74
N ASP A 167 3.25 19.51 -7.61
CA ASP A 167 4.37 20.28 -7.06
C ASP A 167 5.64 19.42 -6.99
N TYR A 168 6.78 20.09 -6.86
CA TYR A 168 7.96 19.42 -6.32
C TYR A 168 7.73 19.11 -4.84
N ALA A 169 8.05 17.89 -4.43
CA ALA A 169 7.98 17.51 -3.03
C ALA A 169 9.12 18.21 -2.29
N ASP A 170 8.80 19.23 -1.49
CA ASP A 170 9.77 19.84 -0.58
C ASP A 170 10.37 18.76 0.34
N LEU A 171 11.69 18.80 0.52
CA LEU A 171 12.53 17.87 1.31
C LEU A 171 12.08 17.67 2.77
N ALA A 172 11.08 18.40 3.25
CA ALA A 172 10.56 18.31 4.61
C ALA A 172 9.77 17.02 4.91
N PHE A 173 9.39 16.23 3.90
CA PHE A 173 8.60 14.99 4.07
C PHE A 173 9.42 13.69 4.00
N THR A 174 10.74 13.78 3.87
CA THR A 174 11.66 12.63 3.93
C THR A 174 12.27 12.50 5.32
N VAL A 175 11.49 11.99 6.28
CA VAL A 175 11.99 11.51 7.59
C VAL A 175 11.54 10.07 7.79
#